data_AF-A0AAN9DZN2-F1
#
_entry.id   AF-A0AAN9DZN2-F1
#
_cell.length_a   1.000
_cell.length_b   1.000
_cell.length_c   1.000
_cell.angle_alpha   90.00
_cell.angle_beta   90.00
_cell.angle_gamma   90.00
#
_symmetry.space_group_name_H-M   'P 1'
#
loop_
_entity.id
_entity.type
_entity.pdbx_description
1 polymer ?
#
loop_
_entity_poly.entity_id
_entity_poly.type
_entity_poly.pdbx_seq_one_letter_code
_entity_poly.pdbx_strand_id
1 'polypeptide(L)'
;MYQISIKFAKGVLTIPRFEVCHWTEILIRNVVAFEQCHYPFQTYITDYIILLDFLIDTSLDVDTLVDKGIMVNTLGDSSAVANMVNNFTPWKIASFIAAISLLLLTLIQALVEVSSDTVSSNAKQDALAASAYQGGCICFQFVD
;
A
#
# COMPACT_ATOMS: atom_id res chain seq x y z
N MET A 1 -0.94 14.15 -9.03
CA MET A 1 -0.13 13.51 -7.97
C MET A 1 -0.47 14.24 -6.66
N TYR A 2 -1.35 13.68 -5.84
CA TYR A 2 -1.70 14.27 -4.54
C TYR A 2 -0.54 14.02 -3.58
N GLN A 3 0.23 15.06 -3.27
CA GLN A 3 1.39 14.94 -2.39
C GLN A 3 0.91 14.96 -0.93
N ILE A 4 0.79 13.78 -0.30
CA ILE A 4 0.55 13.64 1.14
C ILE A 4 1.80 14.17 1.86
N SER A 5 1.77 15.46 2.22
CA SER A 5 2.91 16.15 2.83
C SER A 5 2.67 16.31 4.33
N ILE A 6 3.16 15.35 5.12
CA ILE A 6 3.19 15.48 6.58
C ILE A 6 4.35 16.42 6.91
N LYS A 7 4.07 17.55 7.57
CA LYS A 7 5.10 18.52 7.98
C LYS A 7 5.17 18.57 9.49
N PHE A 8 6.35 18.33 10.04
CA PHE A 8 6.62 18.57 11.45
C PHE A 8 7.54 19.79 11.58
N ALA A 9 7.00 20.90 12.06
CA ALA A 9 7.77 22.14 12.22
C ALA A 9 7.44 22.79 13.56
N LYS A 10 8.49 23.15 14.33
CA LYS A 10 8.37 23.83 15.62
C LYS A 10 7.43 23.12 16.62
N GLY A 11 7.44 21.77 16.63
CA GLY A 11 6.57 20.98 17.50
C GLY A 11 5.12 20.82 17.01
N VAL A 12 4.77 21.38 15.85
CA VAL A 12 3.44 21.27 15.25
C VAL A 12 3.48 20.26 14.11
N LEU A 13 2.67 19.20 14.23
CA LEU A 13 2.41 18.23 13.17
C LEU A 13 1.26 18.73 12.30
N THR A 14 1.57 19.05 11.05
CA THR A 14 0.58 19.41 10.02
C THR A 14 0.28 18.19 9.18
N ILE A 15 -0.97 17.73 9.25
CA ILE A 15 -1.46 16.56 8.56
C ILE A 15 -2.35 17.04 7.40
N PRO A 16 -2.24 16.45 6.19
CA PRO A 16 -3.14 16.76 5.10
C PRO A 16 -4.58 16.39 5.46
N ARG A 17 -5.53 17.16 4.92
CA ARG A 17 -6.96 16.95 5.16
C ARG A 17 -7.39 15.58 4.65
N PHE A 18 -8.13 14.85 5.46
CA PHE A 18 -8.60 13.50 5.15
C PHE A 18 -10.13 13.46 5.07
N GLU A 19 -10.67 12.86 4.01
CA GLU A 19 -12.11 12.74 3.81
C GLU A 19 -12.54 11.27 3.91
N VAL A 20 -13.56 11.02 4.73
CA VAL A 20 -14.06 9.67 5.00
C VAL A 20 -15.47 9.50 4.44
N CYS A 21 -15.59 8.63 3.43
CA CYS A 21 -16.83 8.20 2.82
C CYS A 21 -16.94 6.67 2.81
N HIS A 22 -18.07 6.13 2.33
CA HIS A 22 -18.34 4.68 2.31
C HIS A 22 -17.32 3.85 1.52
N TRP A 23 -16.61 4.47 0.56
CA TRP A 23 -15.62 3.80 -0.28
C TRP A 23 -14.20 3.93 0.26
N THR A 24 -13.97 4.81 1.24
CA THR A 24 -12.63 5.12 1.76
C THR A 24 -11.92 3.86 2.26
N GLU A 25 -12.63 2.93 2.89
CA GLU A 25 -12.04 1.66 3.34
C GLU A 25 -11.49 0.82 2.18
N ILE A 26 -12.29 0.63 1.13
CA ILE A 26 -11.91 -0.16 -0.03
C ILE A 26 -10.73 0.51 -0.75
N LEU A 27 -10.79 1.83 -0.87
CA LEU A 27 -9.75 2.64 -1.51
C LEU A 27 -8.41 2.51 -0.77
N ILE A 28 -8.40 2.63 0.55
CA ILE A 28 -7.20 2.49 1.37
C ILE A 28 -6.58 1.10 1.19
N ARG A 29 -7.38 0.04 1.27
CA ARG A 29 -6.89 -1.34 1.09
C ARG A 29 -6.27 -1.54 -0.29
N ASN A 30 -6.92 -1.04 -1.34
CA ASN A 30 -6.42 -1.15 -2.71
C ASN A 30 -5.11 -0.36 -2.91
N VAL A 31 -5.02 0.84 -2.33
CA VAL A 31 -3.79 1.66 -2.43
C VAL A 31 -2.65 1.03 -1.65
N VAL A 32 -2.89 0.51 -0.44
CA VAL A 32 -1.87 -0.23 0.33
C VAL A 32 -1.42 -1.47 -0.44
N ALA A 33 -2.34 -2.25 -1.01
CA ALA A 33 -1.98 -3.41 -1.84
C ALA A 33 -1.15 -3.00 -3.06
N PHE A 34 -1.54 -1.92 -3.75
CA PHE A 34 -0.80 -1.39 -4.89
C PHE A 34 0.61 -0.91 -4.50
N GLU A 35 0.73 -0.18 -3.39
CA GLU A 35 2.01 0.29 -2.84
C GLU A 35 2.93 -0.90 -2.54
N GLN A 36 2.43 -1.94 -1.87
CA GLN A 36 3.21 -3.12 -1.52
C GLN A 36 3.63 -3.95 -2.76
N CYS A 37 2.78 -4.03 -3.78
CA CYS A 37 3.08 -4.78 -5.01
C CYS A 37 4.10 -4.08 -5.91
N HIS A 38 4.02 -2.76 -6.05
CA HIS A 38 4.85 -2.02 -7.01
C HIS A 38 6.03 -1.28 -6.37
N TYR A 39 5.90 -0.94 -5.09
CA TYR A 39 6.88 -0.14 -4.35
C TYR A 39 7.15 -0.73 -2.96
N PRO A 40 7.63 -1.98 -2.86
CA PRO A 40 7.81 -2.69 -1.57
C PRO A 40 8.77 -2.00 -0.59
N PHE A 41 9.58 -1.05 -1.07
CA PHE A 41 10.54 -0.29 -0.26
C PHE A 41 10.11 1.18 -0.02
N GLN A 42 8.92 1.58 -0.48
CA GLN A 42 8.39 2.93 -0.30
C GLN A 42 7.00 2.86 0.31
N THR A 43 6.94 2.88 1.64
CA THR A 43 5.71 2.64 2.43
C THR A 43 5.02 3.95 2.84
N TYR A 44 5.04 4.98 1.99
CA TYR A 44 4.56 6.32 2.35
C TYR A 44 3.08 6.35 2.71
N ILE A 45 2.25 5.62 1.97
CA ILE A 45 0.81 5.50 2.25
C ILE A 45 0.59 4.64 3.48
N THR A 46 1.28 3.49 3.56
CA THR A 46 1.18 2.59 4.71
C THR A 46 1.54 3.32 6.02
N ASP A 47 2.62 4.10 6.03
CA ASP A 47 3.05 4.90 7.19
C ASP A 47 2.02 5.98 7.55
N TYR A 48 1.39 6.59 6.55
CA TYR A 48 0.30 7.57 6.78
C TYR A 48 -0.93 6.92 7.41
N ILE A 49 -1.34 5.73 6.96
CA ILE A 49 -2.47 4.99 7.54
C ILE A 49 -2.16 4.58 8.98
N ILE A 50 -0.93 4.13 9.25
CA ILE A 50 -0.48 3.81 10.62
C ILE A 50 -0.55 5.06 11.51
N LEU A 51 -0.13 6.23 11.00
CA LEU A 51 -0.24 7.48 11.75
C LEU A 51 -1.71 7.85 12.05
N LEU A 52 -2.61 7.65 11.09
CA LEU A 52 -4.05 7.90 11.30
C LEU A 52 -4.65 6.96 12.35
N ASP A 53 -4.25 5.68 12.37
CA ASP A 53 -4.64 4.71 13.40
C ASP A 53 -4.18 5.13 14.80
N PHE A 54 -2.96 5.68 14.92
CA PHE A 54 -2.49 6.25 16.19
C PHE A 54 -3.23 7.51 16.64
N LEU A 55 -3.84 8.26 15.72
CA LEU A 55 -4.54 9.51 16.02
C LEU A 55 -6.02 9.31 16.32
N ILE A 56 -6.63 8.23 15.82
CA ILE A 56 -8.06 7.98 15.88
C ILE A 56 -8.29 6.63 16.53
N ASP A 57 -8.50 6.64 17.85
CA ASP A 57 -8.87 5.44 18.61
C ASP A 57 -10.36 5.48 19.01
N THR A 58 -10.88 6.69 19.30
CA THR A 58 -12.24 6.92 19.76
C THR A 58 -13.03 7.85 18.84
N SER A 59 -14.35 7.82 18.93
CA SER A 59 -15.23 8.77 18.24
C SER A 59 -14.97 10.23 18.67
N LEU A 60 -14.47 10.45 19.88
CA LEU A 60 -14.08 11.79 20.36
C LEU A 60 -12.88 12.35 19.59
N ASP A 61 -11.93 11.49 19.22
CA ASP A 61 -10.77 11.88 18.41
C ASP A 61 -11.22 12.28 17.00
N VAL A 62 -12.16 11.54 16.44
CA VAL A 62 -12.82 11.85 15.15
C VAL A 62 -13.47 13.23 15.21
N ASP A 63 -14.29 13.49 16.21
CA ASP A 63 -14.98 14.78 16.38
C ASP A 63 -13.97 15.93 16.52
N THR A 64 -12.92 15.74 17.31
CA THR A 64 -11.85 16.74 17.49
C THR A 64 -11.13 17.06 16.18
N LEU A 65 -10.87 16.05 15.35
CA LEU A 65 -10.23 16.23 14.05
C LEU A 65 -11.15 16.90 13.02
N VAL A 66 -12.45 16.61 13.08
CA VAL A 66 -13.47 17.27 12.26
C VAL A 66 -13.60 18.75 12.66
N ASP A 67 -13.65 19.05 13.95
CA ASP A 67 -13.73 20.41 14.48
C ASP A 67 -12.51 21.26 14.10
N LYS A 68 -11.32 20.64 14.09
CA LYS A 68 -10.08 21.29 13.63
C LYS A 68 -9.98 21.41 12.10
N GLY A 69 -10.96 20.89 11.35
CA GLY A 69 -10.98 20.90 9.89
C GLY A 69 -9.93 20.00 9.24
N ILE A 70 -9.31 19.11 10.02
CA ILE A 70 -8.30 18.14 9.55
C ILE A 70 -9.02 16.96 8.89
N MET A 71 -10.22 16.61 9.35
CA MET A 71 -11.01 15.54 8.79
C MET A 71 -12.38 16.02 8.31
N VAL A 72 -12.90 15.37 7.26
CA VAL A 72 -14.27 15.54 6.79
C VAL A 72 -14.98 14.21 6.92
N ASN A 73 -15.97 14.16 7.80
CA ASN A 73 -16.82 13.00 7.95
C ASN A 73 -18.04 13.14 7.03
N THR A 74 -18.02 12.45 5.88
CA THR A 74 -19.18 12.33 4.98
C THR A 74 -20.07 11.12 5.31
N LEU A 75 -19.67 10.27 6.26
CA LEU A 75 -20.49 9.16 6.78
C LEU A 75 -21.59 9.65 7.76
N GLY A 76 -21.40 10.80 8.40
CA GLY A 76 -22.35 11.38 9.35
C GLY A 76 -22.36 10.72 10.74
N ASP A 77 -21.61 9.63 10.93
CA ASP A 77 -21.41 8.97 12.23
C ASP A 77 -19.91 8.88 12.54
N SER A 78 -19.49 9.55 13.61
CA SER A 78 -18.09 9.56 14.04
C SER A 78 -17.65 8.22 14.63
N SER A 79 -18.58 7.41 15.16
CA SER A 79 -18.30 6.06 15.66
C SER A 79 -17.97 5.11 14.51
N ALA A 80 -18.67 5.24 13.37
CA ALA A 80 -18.37 4.49 12.16
C ALA A 80 -16.97 4.79 11.62
N VAL A 81 -16.54 6.06 11.65
CA VAL A 81 -15.18 6.46 11.24
C VAL A 81 -14.13 5.84 12.16
N ALA A 82 -14.30 5.97 13.49
CA ALA A 82 -13.35 5.40 14.45
C ALA A 82 -13.27 3.88 14.30
N ASN A 83 -14.41 3.19 14.13
CA ASN A 83 -14.42 1.75 13.91
C ASN A 83 -13.77 1.36 12.57
N MET A 84 -13.95 2.14 11.50
CA MET A 84 -13.26 1.91 10.23
C MET A 84 -11.75 2.02 10.39
N VAL A 85 -11.26 3.06 11.08
CA VAL A 85 -9.84 3.26 11.32
C VAL A 85 -9.27 2.15 12.21
N ASN A 86 -9.93 1.80 13.30
CA ASN A 86 -9.52 0.69 14.17
C ASN A 86 -9.58 -0.68 13.45
N ASN A 87 -10.41 -0.82 12.42
CA ASN A 87 -10.39 -2.03 11.58
C ASN A 87 -9.14 -2.13 10.69
N PHE A 88 -8.45 -1.02 10.46
CA PHE A 88 -7.11 -0.96 9.85
C PHE A 88 -5.97 -1.25 10.81
N THR A 89 -6.26 -1.61 12.07
CA THR A 89 -5.27 -1.92 13.11
C THR A 89 -3.98 -2.50 12.52
N PRO A 90 -2.81 -1.95 12.90
CA PRO A 90 -1.51 -2.33 12.35
C PRO A 90 -1.30 -3.83 12.32
N TRP A 91 -1.89 -4.57 13.27
CA TRP A 91 -1.83 -6.04 13.32
C TRP A 91 -2.58 -6.74 12.19
N LYS A 92 -3.76 -6.25 11.81
CA LYS A 92 -4.51 -6.80 10.67
C LYS A 92 -3.83 -6.43 9.36
N ILE A 93 -3.43 -5.18 9.18
CA ILE A 93 -2.72 -4.75 7.97
C ILE A 93 -1.34 -5.43 7.87
N ALA A 94 -0.56 -5.48 8.95
CA ALA A 94 0.75 -6.15 8.96
C ALA A 94 0.64 -7.65 8.68
N SER A 95 -0.45 -8.31 9.10
CA SER A 95 -0.68 -9.72 8.74
C SER A 95 -0.88 -9.90 7.24
N PHE A 96 -1.69 -9.03 6.61
CA PHE A 96 -1.86 -9.02 5.15
C PHE A 96 -0.57 -8.60 4.43
N ILE A 97 0.15 -7.58 4.90
CA ILE A 97 1.43 -7.13 4.35
C ILE A 97 2.48 -8.22 4.46
N ALA A 98 2.57 -8.93 5.59
CA ALA A 98 3.51 -10.03 5.78
C ALA A 98 3.18 -11.18 4.81
N ALA A 99 1.91 -11.50 4.62
CA ALA A 99 1.49 -12.48 3.63
C ALA A 99 1.87 -12.04 2.20
N ILE A 100 1.61 -10.78 1.82
CA ILE A 100 1.99 -10.23 0.51
C ILE A 100 3.51 -10.20 0.34
N SER A 101 4.26 -9.81 1.37
CA SER A 101 5.73 -9.81 1.40
C SER A 101 6.28 -11.21 1.21
N LEU A 102 5.73 -12.20 1.91
CA LEU A 102 6.11 -13.61 1.74
C LEU A 102 5.78 -14.11 0.34
N LEU A 103 4.59 -13.78 -0.19
CA LEU A 103 4.20 -14.13 -1.56
C LEU A 103 5.15 -13.51 -2.59
N LEU A 104 5.51 -12.23 -2.42
CA LEU A 104 6.44 -11.53 -3.30
C LEU A 104 7.84 -12.12 -3.22
N LEU A 105 8.34 -12.43 -2.02
CA LEU A 105 9.62 -13.11 -1.82
C LEU A 105 9.61 -14.51 -2.45
N THR A 106 8.53 -15.27 -2.32
CA THR A 106 8.40 -16.58 -2.98
C THR A 106 8.36 -16.45 -4.50
N LEU A 107 7.72 -15.42 -5.05
CA LEU A 107 7.70 -15.15 -6.48
C LEU A 107 9.09 -14.75 -6.99
N ILE A 108 9.79 -13.88 -6.26
CA ILE A 108 11.17 -13.48 -6.58
C ILE A 108 12.10 -14.69 -6.53
N GLN A 109 12.01 -15.52 -5.50
CA GLN A 109 12.79 -16.76 -5.38
C GLN A 109 12.51 -17.71 -6.54
N ALA A 110 11.24 -17.94 -6.88
CA ALA A 110 10.85 -18.76 -8.01
C ALA A 110 11.38 -18.22 -9.34
N LEU A 111 11.36 -16.90 -9.55
CA LEU A 111 11.94 -16.27 -10.73
C LEU A 111 13.46 -16.40 -10.78
N VAL A 112 14.16 -16.29 -9.64
CA VAL A 112 15.61 -16.46 -9.55
C VAL A 112 16.01 -17.93 -9.78
N GLU A 113 15.27 -18.88 -9.25
CA GLU A 113 15.51 -20.31 -9.44
C GLU A 113 15.21 -20.73 -10.88
N VAL A 114 14.07 -20.31 -11.43
CA VAL A 114 13.77 -20.45 -12.86
C VAL A 114 14.87 -19.81 -13.68
N SER A 115 15.37 -18.62 -13.35
CA SER A 115 16.46 -18.01 -14.11
C SER A 115 17.78 -18.78 -13.97
N SER A 116 18.04 -19.45 -12.85
CA SER A 116 19.24 -20.27 -12.64
C SER A 116 19.16 -21.58 -13.44
N ASP A 117 17.98 -22.19 -13.50
CA ASP A 117 17.69 -23.37 -14.31
C ASP A 117 17.66 -23.03 -15.81
N THR A 118 17.12 -21.86 -16.15
CA THR A 118 17.09 -21.33 -17.52
C THR A 118 18.47 -20.83 -17.94
N VAL A 119 19.35 -20.37 -17.05
CA VAL A 119 20.77 -20.07 -17.37
C VAL A 119 21.57 -21.35 -17.52
N SER A 120 21.25 -22.43 -16.82
CA SER A 120 21.88 -23.75 -17.04
C SER A 120 21.47 -24.38 -18.38
N SER A 121 20.20 -24.22 -18.80
CA SER A 121 19.72 -24.66 -20.11
C SER A 121 20.07 -23.69 -21.24
N ASN A 122 20.03 -22.37 -21.02
CA ASN A 122 20.46 -21.34 -21.96
C ASN A 122 21.98 -21.22 -22.04
N ALA A 123 22.81 -21.58 -21.05
CA ALA A 123 24.25 -21.69 -21.31
C ALA A 123 24.56 -22.76 -22.37
N LYS A 124 23.69 -23.79 -22.47
CA LYS A 124 23.71 -24.77 -23.57
C LYS A 124 23.00 -24.26 -24.84
N GLN A 125 21.96 -23.45 -24.71
CA GLN A 125 21.16 -22.94 -25.84
C GLN A 125 21.72 -21.64 -26.46
N ASP A 126 22.37 -20.75 -25.71
CA ASP A 126 23.00 -19.47 -26.10
C ASP A 126 24.25 -19.70 -26.95
N ALA A 127 24.90 -20.87 -26.80
CA ALA A 127 25.84 -21.37 -27.79
C ALA A 127 25.18 -21.63 -29.17
N LEU A 128 23.85 -21.79 -29.22
CA LEU A 128 23.03 -21.98 -30.42
C LEU A 128 22.13 -20.78 -30.79
N ALA A 129 21.73 -19.93 -29.83
CA ALA A 129 20.61 -18.97 -29.96
C ALA A 129 21.02 -17.49 -30.05
N ALA A 130 22.32 -17.15 -30.06
CA ALA A 130 22.82 -15.81 -30.43
C ALA A 130 22.47 -15.36 -31.87
N SER A 131 21.58 -16.09 -32.57
CA SER A 131 21.12 -15.82 -33.93
C SER A 131 19.69 -15.30 -34.04
N ALA A 132 18.87 -15.28 -32.97
CA ALA A 132 17.49 -14.79 -33.10
C ALA A 132 16.85 -14.42 -31.74
N TYR A 133 16.53 -13.14 -31.52
CA TYR A 133 15.13 -12.63 -31.50
C TYR A 133 15.00 -11.28 -30.78
N GLN A 134 14.13 -10.44 -31.34
CA GLN A 134 13.83 -9.04 -31.02
C GLN A 134 12.52 -8.93 -30.22
N GLY A 135 12.58 -8.26 -29.06
CA GLY A 135 11.56 -7.36 -28.49
C GLY A 135 10.11 -7.84 -28.23
N GLY A 136 9.65 -7.69 -26.98
CA GLY A 136 8.22 -7.66 -26.63
C GLY A 136 7.94 -7.35 -25.15
N CYS A 137 7.17 -6.29 -24.89
CA CYS A 137 6.67 -5.84 -23.57
C CYS A 137 5.32 -6.48 -23.21
N ILE A 138 4.98 -6.53 -21.91
CA ILE A 138 3.68 -7.03 -21.40
C ILE A 138 3.01 -5.98 -20.49
N CYS A 139 1.71 -5.72 -20.67
CA CYS A 139 0.85 -4.89 -19.82
C CYS A 139 -0.09 -5.76 -18.96
N PHE A 140 -0.39 -5.34 -17.73
CA PHE A 140 -1.37 -5.98 -16.82
C PHE A 140 -2.67 -5.16 -16.70
N GLN A 141 -3.82 -5.85 -16.74
CA GLN A 141 -5.16 -5.31 -16.42
C GLN A 141 -5.53 -5.67 -14.97
N PHE A 142 -6.05 -4.68 -14.23
CA PHE A 142 -6.65 -4.83 -12.89
C PHE A 142 -8.07 -5.42 -13.00
N VAL A 143 -8.41 -6.33 -12.09
CA VAL A 143 -9.66 -7.10 -12.02
C VAL A 143 -10.73 -6.31 -11.24
N ASP A 144 -11.96 -6.27 -11.78
CA ASP A 144 -13.19 -5.84 -11.12
C ASP A 144 -13.70 -6.86 -10.09
#